data_AF-A0A1W9RN41-F1
#
_entry.id   AF-A0A1W9RN41-F1
#
_cell.length_a   1.000
_cell.length_b   1.000
_cell.length_c   1.000
_cell.angle_alpha   90.00
_cell.angle_beta   90.00
_cell.angle_gamma   90.00
#
_symmetry.space_group_name_H-M   'P 1'
#
loop_
_entity.id
_entity.type
_entity.pdbx_description
1 polymer ?
#
loop_
_entity_poly.entity_id
_entity_poly.type
_entity_poly.pdbx_seq_one_letter_code
_entity_poly.pdbx_strand_id
1 'polypeptide(L)'
;MHVKRLLFVPLILILTFTTVRPNEQKKLPRYYKSSVSQRFVKKTFSRENGQIYQLKAELPDTLKILALRVQFQPDNDRTTTGNGLFDLSQPDSIMINSPPHDRNYFINQLKALKNYYENVSRGKLTLQISDAADNYFVFPQEPDSAWSLPHPMAYYNPNAGEEAL
;
A
#
# COMPACT_ATOMS: atom_id res chain seq x y z
N MET A 1 -61.78 -38.11 -33.74
CA MET A 1 -60.93 -38.54 -32.61
C MET A 1 -59.73 -37.59 -32.51
N HIS A 2 -59.72 -36.69 -31.52
CA HIS A 2 -58.61 -35.77 -31.26
C HIS A 2 -57.95 -36.16 -29.95
N VAL A 3 -56.71 -36.65 -30.01
CA VAL A 3 -55.94 -37.04 -28.83
C VAL A 3 -55.06 -35.86 -28.42
N LYS A 4 -55.41 -35.20 -27.31
CA LYS A 4 -54.57 -34.16 -26.70
C LYS A 4 -53.38 -34.84 -26.01
N ARG A 5 -52.16 -34.60 -26.49
CA ARG A 5 -50.93 -35.03 -25.81
C ARG A 5 -50.64 -34.07 -24.65
N LEU A 6 -50.72 -34.59 -23.43
CA LEU A 6 -50.35 -33.89 -22.20
C LEU A 6 -48.82 -34.00 -22.02
N LEU A 7 -48.11 -32.88 -22.10
CA LEU A 7 -46.68 -32.80 -21.80
C LEU A 7 -46.49 -32.71 -20.28
N PHE A 8 -45.86 -33.73 -19.69
CA PHE A 8 -45.42 -33.75 -18.30
C PHE A 8 -44.05 -33.05 -18.20
N VAL A 9 -43.97 -31.95 -17.46
CA VAL A 9 -42.69 -31.30 -17.11
C VAL A 9 -42.35 -31.69 -15.67
N PRO A 10 -41.21 -32.35 -15.40
CA PRO A 10 -40.85 -32.70 -14.04
C PRO A 10 -40.32 -31.46 -13.30
N LEU A 11 -40.93 -31.15 -12.15
CA LEU A 11 -40.48 -30.11 -11.22
C LEU A 11 -39.29 -30.67 -10.42
N ILE A 12 -38.07 -30.27 -10.78
CA ILE A 12 -36.86 -30.62 -10.03
C ILE A 12 -36.73 -29.66 -8.84
N LEU A 13 -36.98 -30.17 -7.63
CA LEU A 13 -36.79 -29.47 -6.37
C LEU A 13 -35.30 -29.53 -5.98
N ILE A 14 -34.55 -28.45 -6.23
CA ILE A 14 -33.14 -28.34 -5.83
C ILE A 14 -33.10 -27.91 -4.36
N LEU A 15 -32.85 -28.85 -3.44
CA LEU A 15 -32.53 -28.56 -2.04
C LEU A 15 -31.10 -28.02 -1.94
N THR A 16 -30.94 -26.71 -1.79
CA THR A 16 -29.66 -26.10 -1.44
C THR A 16 -29.40 -26.28 0.06
N PHE A 17 -28.52 -27.21 0.41
CA PHE A 17 -27.96 -27.27 1.77
C PHE A 17 -27.03 -26.06 1.97
N THR A 18 -27.51 -25.03 2.66
CA THR A 18 -26.64 -23.96 3.16
C THR A 18 -25.82 -24.52 4.31
N THR A 19 -24.56 -24.86 4.05
CA THR A 19 -23.60 -25.16 5.10
C THR A 19 -23.31 -23.86 5.85
N VAL A 20 -23.84 -23.73 7.07
CA VAL A 20 -23.44 -22.66 7.99
C VAL A 20 -21.99 -22.95 8.37
N ARG A 21 -21.05 -22.17 7.82
CA ARG A 21 -19.65 -22.22 8.22
C ARG A 21 -19.57 -21.73 9.67
N PRO A 22 -19.00 -22.50 10.61
CA PRO A 22 -18.80 -22.03 11.97
C PRO A 22 -17.92 -20.77 11.94
N ASN A 23 -18.35 -19.75 12.68
CA ASN A 23 -17.62 -18.50 12.83
C ASN A 23 -16.35 -18.77 13.65
N GLU A 24 -15.23 -19.05 12.98
CA GLU A 24 -13.92 -19.06 13.63
C GLU A 24 -13.64 -17.65 14.14
N GLN A 25 -13.85 -17.44 15.44
CA GLN A 25 -13.35 -16.26 16.14
C GLN A 25 -11.82 -16.26 16.02
N LYS A 26 -11.29 -15.56 15.01
CA LYS A 26 -9.85 -15.33 14.86
C LYS A 26 -9.36 -14.68 16.16
N LYS A 27 -8.51 -15.38 16.91
CA LYS A 27 -7.83 -14.81 18.08
C LYS A 27 -7.11 -13.54 17.63
N LEU A 28 -7.44 -12.41 18.25
CA LEU A 28 -6.78 -11.15 17.98
C LEU A 28 -5.29 -11.29 18.30
N PRO A 29 -4.37 -10.94 17.39
CA PRO A 29 -2.94 -10.96 17.65
C PRO A 29 -2.59 -10.05 18.85
N ARG A 30 -1.65 -10.53 19.68
CA ARG A 30 -1.18 -9.82 20.87
C ARG A 30 -0.11 -8.80 20.46
N TYR A 31 -0.51 -7.57 20.19
CA TYR A 31 0.41 -6.48 19.83
C TYR A 31 1.20 -5.97 21.04
N TYR A 32 2.48 -5.63 20.83
CA TYR A 32 3.25 -4.84 21.78
C TYR A 32 2.64 -3.43 21.88
N LYS A 33 2.23 -3.02 23.08
CA LYS A 33 1.72 -1.67 23.33
C LYS A 33 2.90 -0.71 23.50
N SER A 34 3.48 -0.21 22.42
CA SER A 34 4.24 1.02 22.51
C SER A 34 3.27 2.19 22.67
N SER A 35 3.62 3.15 23.52
CA SER A 35 2.91 4.43 23.54
C SER A 35 3.08 5.11 22.18
N VAL A 36 1.98 5.59 21.59
CA VAL A 36 2.04 6.38 20.36
C VAL A 36 2.89 7.62 20.63
N SER A 37 3.83 7.91 19.74
CA SER A 37 4.64 9.14 19.78
C SER A 37 3.76 10.35 20.01
N GLN A 38 3.91 11.01 21.16
CA GLN A 38 3.17 12.23 21.51
C GLN A 38 3.76 13.48 20.83
N ARG A 39 4.84 13.31 20.03
CA ARG A 39 5.61 14.43 19.46
C ARG A 39 4.78 15.33 18.53
N PHE A 40 3.73 14.77 17.91
CA PHE A 40 2.71 15.49 17.15
C PHE A 40 1.35 15.61 17.87
N VAL A 41 1.23 15.07 19.09
CA VAL A 41 0.03 15.17 19.95
C VAL A 41 0.21 16.27 21.00
N LYS A 42 0.95 17.34 20.66
CA LYS A 42 0.96 18.54 21.50
C LYS A 42 -0.35 19.27 21.22
N LYS A 43 -1.32 19.17 22.14
CA LYS A 43 -2.55 19.98 22.11
C LYS A 43 -2.15 21.44 21.94
N THR A 44 -2.33 21.98 20.76
CA THR A 44 -2.00 23.37 20.47
C THR A 44 -3.21 24.18 20.93
N PHE A 45 -3.13 24.73 22.13
CA PHE A 45 -4.14 25.67 22.60
C PHE A 45 -3.81 27.02 21.97
N SER A 46 -4.73 27.57 21.18
CA SER A 46 -4.64 28.96 20.74
C SER A 46 -5.53 29.82 21.62
N ARG A 47 -5.03 30.98 22.02
CA ARG A 47 -5.74 31.92 22.88
C ARG A 47 -6.02 33.18 22.06
N GLU A 48 -7.29 33.41 21.77
CA GLU A 48 -7.77 34.63 21.11
C GLU A 48 -8.91 35.19 21.97
N ASN A 49 -8.84 36.48 22.33
CA ASN A 49 -9.84 37.17 23.17
C ASN A 49 -10.20 36.47 24.49
N GLY A 50 -9.24 35.80 25.13
CA GLY A 50 -9.45 35.13 26.43
C GLY A 50 -10.19 33.79 26.34
N GLN A 51 -10.61 33.37 25.16
CA GLN A 51 -11.19 32.05 24.91
C GLN A 51 -10.07 31.05 24.56
N ILE A 52 -10.13 29.85 25.14
CA ILE A 52 -9.20 28.77 24.83
C ILE A 52 -9.81 27.91 23.73
N TYR A 53 -9.24 27.96 22.54
CA TYR A 53 -9.61 27.07 21.46
C TYR A 53 -8.68 25.85 21.48
N GLN A 54 -9.26 24.67 21.69
CA GLN A 54 -8.56 23.42 21.37
C GLN A 54 -8.45 23.34 19.85
N LEU A 55 -7.27 23.65 19.29
CA LEU A 55 -6.97 23.28 17.91
C LEU A 55 -6.77 21.77 17.89
N LYS A 56 -7.88 21.04 17.79
CA LYS A 56 -7.85 19.65 17.38
C LYS A 56 -7.67 19.68 15.88
N ALA A 57 -6.43 19.51 15.41
CA ALA A 57 -6.22 19.16 14.02
C ALA A 57 -6.98 17.86 13.76
N GLU A 58 -8.11 17.95 13.07
CA GLU A 58 -8.85 16.78 12.63
C GLU A 58 -8.09 16.22 11.44
N LEU A 59 -7.20 15.27 11.73
CA LEU A 59 -6.54 14.52 10.69
C LEU A 59 -7.61 13.74 9.93
N PRO A 60 -7.61 13.76 8.60
CA PRO A 60 -8.60 13.02 7.85
C PRO A 60 -8.45 11.53 8.12
N ASP A 61 -9.57 10.83 8.26
CA ASP A 61 -9.59 9.36 8.39
C ASP A 61 -9.07 8.67 7.12
N THR A 62 -8.96 9.41 6.00
CA THR A 62 -8.39 8.94 4.73
C THR A 62 -7.22 9.80 4.27
N LEU A 63 -6.09 9.16 3.98
CA LEU A 63 -4.94 9.78 3.33
C LEU A 63 -4.81 9.30 1.89
N LYS A 64 -4.70 10.25 0.96
CA LYS A 64 -4.41 9.95 -0.45
C LYS A 64 -2.91 9.80 -0.63
N ILE A 65 -2.49 8.70 -1.23
CA ILE A 65 -1.08 8.38 -1.43
C ILE A 65 -0.79 8.35 -2.92
N LEU A 66 0.23 9.11 -3.32
CA LEU A 66 0.82 9.11 -4.65
C LEU A 66 2.24 8.57 -4.52
N ALA A 67 2.57 7.53 -5.28
CA ALA A 67 3.92 6.98 -5.34
C ALA A 67 4.57 7.31 -6.69
N LEU A 68 5.80 7.82 -6.63
CA LEU A 68 6.60 8.16 -7.79
C LEU A 68 7.80 7.21 -7.85
N ARG A 69 7.92 6.45 -8.93
CA ARG A 69 9.09 5.63 -9.21
C ARG A 69 10.12 6.48 -9.92
N VAL A 70 11.24 6.69 -9.25
CA VAL A 70 12.38 7.44 -9.75
C VAL A 70 13.62 6.55 -9.72
N GLN A 71 14.46 6.69 -10.73
CA GLN A 71 15.75 6.02 -10.82
C GLN A 71 16.85 7.06 -11.09
N PHE A 72 18.10 6.68 -10.87
CA PHE A 72 19.25 7.53 -11.08
C PHE A 72 19.89 7.28 -12.44
N GLN A 73 20.92 8.04 -12.77
CA GLN A 73 21.80 7.70 -13.88
C GLN A 73 22.59 6.41 -13.52
N PRO A 74 22.83 5.51 -14.49
CA PRO A 74 23.64 4.33 -14.26
C PRO A 74 25.04 4.70 -13.76
N ASP A 75 25.47 4.10 -12.66
CA ASP A 75 26.81 4.26 -12.10
C ASP A 75 27.35 2.94 -11.52
N ASN A 76 28.61 2.97 -11.11
CA ASN A 76 29.28 1.86 -10.42
C ASN A 76 30.00 2.34 -9.15
N ASP A 77 29.46 3.39 -8.52
CA ASP A 77 30.08 4.02 -7.36
C ASP A 77 30.05 3.06 -6.17
N ARG A 78 31.25 2.71 -5.67
CA ARG A 78 31.44 1.76 -4.56
C ARG A 78 30.87 2.25 -3.23
N THR A 79 30.53 3.54 -3.13
CA THR A 79 29.91 4.15 -1.96
C THR A 79 28.38 4.08 -1.98
N THR A 80 27.80 3.49 -3.02
CA THR A 80 26.36 3.31 -3.21
C THR A 80 25.99 1.84 -3.39
N THR A 81 24.69 1.51 -3.35
CA THR A 81 24.19 0.14 -3.54
C THR A 81 23.47 0.03 -4.87
N GLY A 82 23.83 -0.98 -5.67
CA GLY A 82 23.26 -1.18 -7.01
C GLY A 82 23.92 -0.27 -8.05
N ASN A 83 23.28 -0.12 -9.21
CA ASN A 83 23.76 0.72 -10.31
C ASN A 83 22.89 1.96 -10.54
N GLY A 84 21.97 2.28 -9.63
CA GLY A 84 21.05 3.41 -9.75
C GLY A 84 19.75 3.14 -10.49
N LEU A 85 19.57 1.97 -11.11
CA LEU A 85 18.35 1.57 -11.81
C LEU A 85 17.49 0.61 -10.97
N PHE A 86 16.20 0.49 -11.31
CA PHE A 86 15.37 -0.59 -10.80
C PHE A 86 15.82 -1.93 -11.41
N ASP A 87 15.91 -2.96 -10.57
CA ASP A 87 16.18 -4.32 -11.03
C ASP A 87 14.90 -4.94 -11.59
N LEU A 88 14.82 -5.06 -12.92
CA LEU A 88 13.69 -5.64 -13.65
C LEU A 88 13.95 -7.11 -14.04
N SER A 89 15.00 -7.73 -13.50
CA SER A 89 15.32 -9.12 -13.78
C SER A 89 14.31 -10.09 -13.17
N GLN A 90 14.30 -11.33 -13.68
CA GLN A 90 13.58 -12.42 -13.05
C GLN A 90 14.52 -13.12 -12.06
N PRO A 91 14.09 -13.31 -10.80
CA PRO A 91 14.93 -13.93 -9.79
C PRO A 91 15.04 -15.44 -10.04
N ASP A 92 16.26 -15.97 -9.95
CA ASP A 92 16.52 -17.41 -10.13
C ASP A 92 16.08 -18.27 -8.91
N SER A 93 15.66 -17.61 -7.82
CA SER A 93 15.22 -18.26 -6.60
C SER A 93 14.18 -17.43 -5.85
N ILE A 94 13.42 -18.08 -4.97
CA ILE A 94 12.48 -17.40 -4.08
C ILE A 94 13.27 -16.65 -3.01
N MET A 95 13.23 -15.32 -3.06
CA MET A 95 13.82 -14.45 -2.05
C MET A 95 12.80 -13.43 -1.53
N ILE A 96 13.15 -12.76 -0.44
CA ILE A 96 12.34 -11.65 0.08
C ILE A 96 12.67 -10.41 -0.75
N ASN A 97 11.64 -9.67 -1.17
CA ASN A 97 11.77 -8.47 -1.99
C ASN A 97 12.47 -8.71 -3.34
N SER A 98 12.22 -9.87 -3.95
CA SER A 98 12.79 -10.20 -5.25
C SER A 98 12.43 -9.19 -6.34
N PRO A 99 13.28 -9.02 -7.36
CA PRO A 99 12.88 -8.41 -8.63
C PRO A 99 11.78 -9.26 -9.32
N PRO A 100 11.11 -8.74 -10.37
CA PRO A 100 11.27 -7.39 -10.90
C PRO A 100 10.68 -6.32 -9.97
N HIS A 101 11.43 -5.24 -9.75
CA HIS A 101 10.98 -4.05 -9.01
C HIS A 101 10.17 -3.11 -9.92
N ASP A 102 9.18 -3.69 -10.58
CA ASP A 102 8.28 -3.02 -11.52
C ASP A 102 7.13 -2.27 -10.81
N ARG A 103 6.18 -1.74 -11.58
CA ARG A 103 4.99 -1.07 -11.02
C ARG A 103 4.19 -1.98 -10.09
N ASN A 104 4.06 -3.26 -10.43
CA ASN A 104 3.28 -4.22 -9.66
C ASN A 104 3.93 -4.53 -8.31
N TYR A 105 5.26 -4.60 -8.26
CA TYR A 105 6.02 -4.68 -7.02
C TYR A 105 5.62 -3.55 -6.05
N PHE A 106 5.67 -2.29 -6.50
CA PHE A 106 5.33 -1.14 -5.66
C PHE A 106 3.84 -1.08 -5.28
N ILE A 107 2.94 -1.53 -6.17
CA ILE A 107 1.51 -1.69 -5.83
C ILE A 107 1.34 -2.67 -4.67
N ASN A 108 2.03 -3.80 -4.70
CA ASN A 108 1.92 -4.81 -3.65
C ASN A 108 2.48 -4.30 -2.31
N GLN A 109 3.57 -3.51 -2.34
CA GLN A 109 4.10 -2.84 -1.15
C GLN A 109 3.07 -1.83 -0.57
N LEU A 110 2.42 -1.03 -1.42
CA LEU A 110 1.38 -0.09 -0.97
C LEU A 110 0.13 -0.79 -0.44
N LYS A 111 -0.27 -1.93 -1.02
CA LYS A 111 -1.36 -2.75 -0.47
C LYS A 111 -0.99 -3.28 0.92
N ALA A 112 0.23 -3.76 1.10
CA ALA A 112 0.71 -4.19 2.42
C ALA A 112 0.68 -3.03 3.43
N LEU A 113 1.13 -1.84 3.02
CA LEU A 113 1.09 -0.62 3.84
C LEU A 113 -0.35 -0.21 4.22
N LYS A 114 -1.26 -0.20 3.24
CA LYS A 114 -2.70 0.05 3.44
C LYS A 114 -3.27 -0.91 4.48
N ASN A 115 -3.07 -2.22 4.30
CA ASN A 115 -3.56 -3.25 5.20
C ASN A 115 -2.98 -3.10 6.62
N TYR A 116 -1.69 -2.76 6.73
CA TYR A 116 -1.05 -2.50 8.02
C TYR A 116 -1.74 -1.36 8.76
N TYR A 117 -1.88 -0.18 8.11
CA TYR A 117 -2.47 0.99 8.75
C TYR A 117 -3.96 0.82 9.05
N GLU A 118 -4.72 0.19 8.18
CA GLU A 118 -6.12 -0.15 8.45
C GLU A 118 -6.24 -1.06 9.67
N ASN A 119 -5.36 -2.05 9.81
CA ASN A 119 -5.39 -2.98 10.94
C ASN A 119 -4.97 -2.31 12.26
N VAL A 120 -3.79 -1.69 12.32
CA VAL A 120 -3.25 -1.13 13.58
C VAL A 120 -4.06 0.08 14.07
N SER A 121 -4.70 0.82 13.15
CA SER A 121 -5.60 1.91 13.50
C SER A 121 -7.01 1.44 13.90
N ARG A 122 -7.34 0.16 13.69
CA ARG A 122 -8.69 -0.40 13.82
C ARG A 122 -9.70 0.31 12.92
N GLY A 123 -9.33 0.53 11.66
CA GLY A 123 -10.17 1.18 10.65
C GLY A 123 -10.33 2.69 10.83
N LYS A 124 -9.52 3.33 11.69
CA LYS A 124 -9.54 4.79 11.88
C LYS A 124 -8.65 5.55 10.90
N LEU A 125 -7.78 4.83 10.19
CA LEU A 125 -6.92 5.38 9.16
C LEU A 125 -6.98 4.47 7.94
N THR A 126 -7.38 5.05 6.82
CA THR A 126 -7.44 4.42 5.51
C THR A 126 -6.45 5.10 4.58
N LEU A 127 -5.69 4.28 3.84
CA LEU A 127 -4.86 4.78 2.73
C LEU A 127 -5.62 4.57 1.42
N GLN A 128 -5.86 5.67 0.70
CA GLN A 128 -6.38 5.66 -0.66
C GLN A 128 -5.18 5.64 -1.63
N ILE A 129 -4.95 4.47 -2.23
CA ILE A 129 -3.81 4.20 -3.13
C ILE A 129 -4.24 4.00 -4.59
N SER A 130 -5.55 4.04 -4.86
CA SER A 130 -6.17 3.89 -6.18
C SER A 130 -7.46 4.71 -6.27
N ASP A 131 -7.94 4.90 -7.49
CA ASP A 131 -9.28 5.41 -7.75
C ASP A 131 -10.37 4.32 -7.63
N ALA A 132 -11.62 4.67 -7.92
CA ALA A 132 -12.76 3.76 -7.85
C ALA A 132 -12.76 2.64 -8.90
N ALA A 133 -11.89 2.74 -9.91
CA ALA A 133 -11.73 1.74 -10.97
C ALA A 133 -10.44 0.91 -10.78
N ASP A 134 -9.86 0.92 -9.58
CA ASP A 134 -8.61 0.23 -9.25
C ASP A 134 -7.39 0.68 -10.07
N ASN A 135 -7.40 1.92 -10.58
CA ASN A 135 -6.19 2.53 -11.13
C ASN A 135 -5.30 3.02 -9.99
N TYR A 136 -4.21 2.30 -9.73
CA TYR A 136 -3.27 2.63 -8.67
C TYR A 136 -2.46 3.90 -8.98
N PHE A 137 -2.26 4.72 -7.96
CA PHE A 137 -1.50 5.97 -8.00
C PHE A 137 0.01 5.72 -7.89
N VAL A 138 0.53 4.77 -8.67
CA VAL A 138 1.96 4.49 -8.83
C VAL A 138 2.37 4.93 -10.22
N PHE A 139 3.22 5.95 -10.29
CA PHE A 139 3.63 6.59 -11.53
C PHE A 139 5.13 6.45 -11.77
N PRO A 140 5.59 6.43 -13.04
CA PRO A 140 4.79 6.34 -14.27
C PRO A 140 3.92 5.06 -14.34
N GLN A 141 2.87 5.08 -15.18
CA GLN A 141 1.84 4.02 -15.19
C GLN A 141 2.29 2.76 -15.95
N GLU A 142 3.28 2.90 -16.83
CA GLU A 142 3.82 1.82 -17.65
C GLU A 142 4.63 0.86 -16.77
N PRO A 143 4.45 -0.48 -16.89
CA PRO A 143 4.94 -1.47 -15.93
C PRO A 143 6.40 -1.29 -15.51
N ASP A 144 7.29 -1.10 -16.49
CA ASP A 144 8.74 -1.17 -16.29
C ASP A 144 9.42 0.20 -16.30
N SER A 145 8.64 1.28 -16.37
CA SER A 145 9.17 2.64 -16.52
C SER A 145 9.46 3.33 -15.18
N ALA A 146 10.38 4.29 -15.19
CA ALA A 146 10.64 5.20 -14.07
C ALA A 146 11.11 6.55 -14.60
N TRP A 147 10.87 7.63 -13.84
CA TRP A 147 11.51 8.90 -14.17
C TRP A 147 12.99 8.86 -13.78
N SER A 148 13.84 9.25 -14.72
CA SER A 148 15.28 9.30 -14.47
C SER A 148 15.68 10.67 -13.94
N LEU A 149 16.34 10.69 -12.78
CA LEU A 149 16.92 11.89 -12.20
C LEU A 149 18.19 12.29 -12.99
N PRO A 150 18.53 13.59 -13.06
CA PRO A 150 19.63 14.08 -13.91
C PRO A 150 21.04 13.70 -13.43
N HIS A 151 21.18 13.14 -12.23
CA HIS A 151 22.48 12.88 -11.61
C HIS A 151 22.56 11.44 -11.05
N PRO A 152 23.77 10.87 -10.90
CA PRO A 152 24.02 9.62 -10.19
C PRO A 152 23.60 9.67 -8.71
N MET A 153 23.54 8.52 -8.04
CA MET A 153 23.09 8.42 -6.64
C MET A 153 23.87 9.32 -5.68
N ALA A 154 25.19 9.36 -5.81
CA ALA A 154 26.10 10.11 -4.92
C ALA A 154 25.83 11.63 -4.90
N TYR A 155 25.21 12.18 -5.94
CA TYR A 155 24.85 13.61 -5.98
C TYR A 155 23.80 13.97 -4.92
N TYR A 156 22.83 13.08 -4.66
CA TYR A 156 21.71 13.35 -3.75
C TYR A 156 22.01 13.00 -2.30
N ASN A 157 23.04 12.19 -2.07
CA ASN A 157 23.56 11.86 -0.75
C ASN A 157 25.09 11.87 -0.80
N PRO A 158 25.71 13.05 -0.91
CA PRO A 158 27.16 13.16 -0.93
C PRO A 158 27.66 12.69 0.44
N ASN A 159 28.42 11.60 0.47
CA ASN A 159 29.08 11.13 1.68
C ASN A 159 29.98 12.27 2.18
N ALA A 160 29.53 13.00 3.21
CA ALA A 160 30.17 14.21 3.72
C ALA A 160 31.44 13.93 4.55
N GLY A 161 32.21 12.91 4.20
CA GLY A 161 33.45 12.56 4.89
C GLY A 161 34.66 13.00 4.08
N GLU A 162 35.59 13.72 4.70
CA GLU A 162 36.87 14.20 4.12
C GLU A 162 37.80 13.07 3.62
N GLU A 163 37.42 11.80 3.73
CA GLU A 163 38.22 10.61 3.40
C GLU A 163 38.00 10.09 1.96
N ALA A 164 37.23 10.80 1.12
CA ALA A 164 36.84 10.35 -0.23
C ALA A 164 37.44 11.18 -1.39
N LEU A 165 38.46 12.00 -1.14
CA LEU A 165 39.30 12.68 -2.15
C LEU A 165 40.74 12.16 -2.08
#